data_AF-A0A2D9CAI7-F1
#
_entry.id   AF-A0A2D9CAI7-F1
#
_cell.length_a   1.000
_cell.length_b   1.000
_cell.length_c   1.000
_cell.angle_alpha   90.00
_cell.angle_beta   90.00
_cell.angle_gamma   90.00
#
_symmetry.space_group_name_H-M   'P 1'
#
loop_
_entity.id
_entity.type
_entity.pdbx_description
1 polymer ?
#
loop_
_entity_poly.entity_id
_entity_poly.type
_entity_poly.pdbx_seq_one_letter_code
_entity_poly.pdbx_strand_id
1 'polypeptide(L)'
;MKQPYRLWTIIELETQLKKQCFHYKLNLTINQMVDEALNDQSWNPLLEYDGCTLVQDKDHPCISCFLHDYHWISGRGGWKSNKIFYHIMLATGFKKSEAKRRLIGVNLAWYFYYKYKHLIKRNVNPFTEGMKYYLKHLKGTKNA
;
A
#
# COMPACT_ATOMS: atom_id res chain seq x y z
N MET A 1 13.98 8.33 9.64
CA MET A 1 12.68 8.29 8.92
C MET A 1 11.71 9.21 9.64
N LYS A 2 10.92 9.98 8.90
CA LYS A 2 9.81 10.74 9.51
C LYS A 2 8.71 9.74 9.86
N GLN A 3 8.15 9.84 11.05
CA GLN A 3 7.00 9.05 11.49
C GLN A 3 5.79 10.00 11.61
N PRO A 4 5.18 10.40 10.46
CA PRO A 4 4.18 11.45 10.44
C PRO A 4 2.93 11.11 11.27
N TYR A 5 2.64 9.82 11.45
CA TYR A 5 1.45 9.33 12.15
C TYR A 5 1.73 8.87 13.60
N ARG A 6 2.94 9.09 14.14
CA ARG A 6 3.29 8.60 15.49
C ARG A 6 2.42 9.16 16.62
N LEU A 7 1.80 10.32 16.39
CA LEU A 7 0.93 11.01 17.35
C LEU A 7 -0.56 10.73 17.08
N TRP A 8 -0.86 9.94 16.05
CA TRP A 8 -2.23 9.53 15.74
C TRP A 8 -2.57 8.28 16.53
N THR A 9 -3.86 8.07 16.69
CA THR A 9 -4.45 6.80 17.10
C THR A 9 -4.68 5.91 15.88
N ILE A 10 -4.78 4.59 16.11
CA ILE A 10 -5.19 3.64 15.06
C ILE A 10 -6.57 4.02 14.48
N ILE A 11 -7.49 4.50 15.34
CA ILE A 11 -8.84 4.91 14.93
C ILE A 11 -8.79 6.11 13.97
N GLU A 12 -7.93 7.11 14.23
CA GLU A 12 -7.76 8.25 13.33
C GLU A 12 -7.21 7.80 11.97
N LEU A 13 -6.21 6.92 11.98
CA LEU A 13 -5.63 6.38 10.76
C LEU A 13 -6.65 5.58 9.94
N GLU A 14 -7.37 4.67 10.60
CA GLU A 14 -8.45 3.88 10.02
C GLU A 14 -9.53 4.78 9.42
N THR A 15 -10.01 5.75 10.19
CA THR A 15 -11.06 6.68 9.75
C THR A 15 -10.68 7.39 8.46
N GLN A 16 -9.44 7.88 8.35
CA GLN A 16 -8.99 8.57 7.14
C GLN A 16 -8.80 7.65 5.95
N LEU A 17 -8.31 6.42 6.17
CA LEU A 17 -8.17 5.41 5.11
C LEU A 17 -9.56 4.98 4.58
N LYS A 18 -10.52 4.75 5.48
CA LYS A 18 -11.90 4.38 5.13
C LYS A 18 -12.63 5.52 4.42
N LYS A 19 -12.41 6.78 4.83
CA LYS A 19 -12.92 7.96 4.11
C LYS A 19 -12.43 8.00 2.66
N GLN A 20 -11.16 7.67 2.40
CA GLN A 20 -10.64 7.59 1.04
C GLN A 20 -11.26 6.44 0.25
N CYS A 21 -11.41 5.25 0.85
CA CYS A 21 -12.11 4.14 0.21
C CYS A 21 -13.51 4.54 -0.24
N PHE A 22 -14.25 5.23 0.62
CA PHE A 22 -15.58 5.74 0.30
C PHE A 22 -15.54 6.82 -0.79
N HIS A 23 -14.70 7.85 -0.63
CA HIS A 23 -14.59 8.97 -1.55
C HIS A 23 -14.27 8.53 -2.98
N TYR A 24 -13.28 7.64 -3.14
CA TYR A 24 -12.85 7.13 -4.43
C TYR A 24 -13.65 5.90 -4.91
N LYS A 25 -14.70 5.48 -4.17
CA LYS A 25 -15.53 4.30 -4.48
C LYS A 25 -14.68 3.05 -4.72
N LEU A 26 -13.65 2.87 -3.90
CA LEU A 26 -12.74 1.73 -4.00
C LEU A 26 -13.49 0.43 -3.70
N ASN A 27 -13.12 -0.64 -4.39
CA ASN A 27 -13.81 -1.91 -4.24
C ASN A 27 -13.69 -2.49 -2.81
N LEU A 28 -14.63 -3.36 -2.44
CA LEU A 28 -14.66 -4.00 -1.11
C LEU A 28 -13.36 -4.72 -0.78
N THR A 29 -12.66 -5.23 -1.79
CA THR A 29 -11.37 -5.90 -1.59
C THR A 29 -10.26 -4.96 -1.13
N ILE A 30 -10.25 -3.69 -1.56
CA ILE A 30 -9.31 -2.70 -1.02
C ILE A 30 -9.64 -2.38 0.43
N ASN A 31 -10.93 -2.25 0.78
CA ASN A 31 -11.34 -2.09 2.18
C ASN A 31 -10.89 -3.26 3.05
N GLN A 32 -11.02 -4.48 2.56
CA GLN A 32 -10.52 -5.68 3.23
C GLN A 32 -9.01 -5.63 3.42
N MET A 33 -8.23 -5.24 2.40
CA MET A 33 -6.77 -5.09 2.55
C MET A 33 -6.39 -4.05 3.61
N VAL A 34 -7.17 -2.97 3.76
CA VAL A 34 -6.96 -1.98 4.82
C VAL A 34 -7.22 -2.60 6.20
N ASP A 35 -8.29 -3.37 6.36
CA ASP A 35 -8.61 -4.04 7.63
C ASP A 35 -7.55 -5.09 7.98
N GLU A 36 -7.11 -5.87 6.99
CA GLU A 36 -6.02 -6.84 7.16
C GLU A 36 -4.74 -6.13 7.60
N ALA A 37 -4.41 -4.99 6.99
CA ALA A 37 -3.24 -4.21 7.36
C ALA A 37 -3.36 -3.67 8.80
N LEU A 38 -4.48 -3.08 9.19
CA LEU A 38 -4.64 -2.48 10.53
C LEU A 38 -4.65 -3.52 11.66
N ASN A 39 -5.05 -4.77 11.38
CA ASN A 39 -5.13 -5.84 12.36
C ASN A 39 -3.88 -6.75 12.41
N ASP A 40 -2.96 -6.63 11.44
CA ASP A 40 -1.77 -7.48 11.36
C ASP A 40 -0.75 -7.10 12.45
N GLN A 41 -0.45 -8.03 13.35
CA GLN A 41 0.50 -7.84 14.46
C GLN A 41 1.97 -7.83 14.00
N SER A 42 2.26 -8.16 12.74
CA SER A 42 3.63 -8.19 12.21
C SER A 42 4.21 -6.82 11.85
N TRP A 43 3.42 -5.74 11.97
CA TRP A 43 3.87 -4.38 11.77
C TRP A 43 3.08 -3.40 12.66
N ASN A 44 3.64 -2.21 12.88
CA ASN A 44 2.99 -1.12 13.59
C ASN A 44 2.81 0.07 12.65
N PRO A 45 1.59 0.31 12.13
CA PRO A 45 1.36 1.38 11.15
C PRO A 45 1.63 2.79 11.71
N LEU A 46 1.55 3.04 13.02
CA LEU A 46 1.83 4.37 13.57
C LEU A 46 3.34 4.71 13.56
N LEU A 47 4.19 3.67 13.58
CA LEU A 47 5.64 3.82 13.66
C LEU A 47 6.36 3.50 12.35
N GLU A 48 5.79 2.61 11.55
CA GLU A 48 6.45 2.05 10.36
C GLU A 48 5.88 2.55 9.03
N TYR A 49 4.67 3.13 9.02
CA TYR A 49 4.16 3.82 7.84
C TYR A 49 4.78 5.22 7.76
N ASP A 50 5.61 5.46 6.73
CA ASP A 50 6.37 6.70 6.57
C ASP A 50 5.75 7.71 5.60
N GLY A 51 4.57 7.39 5.05
CA GLY A 51 3.89 8.18 4.02
C GLY A 51 4.33 7.75 2.62
N CYS A 52 4.23 8.64 1.62
CA CYS A 52 4.88 8.37 0.33
C CYS A 52 6.35 8.83 0.36
N THR A 53 7.28 7.88 0.22
CA THR A 53 8.74 8.06 0.35
C THR A 53 9.36 9.11 -0.60
N LEU A 54 8.69 9.50 -1.68
CA LEU A 54 9.26 10.33 -2.76
C LEU A 54 8.46 11.58 -3.15
N VAL A 55 7.19 11.68 -2.77
CA VAL A 55 6.33 12.80 -3.13
C VAL A 55 5.39 13.06 -1.97
N GLN A 56 5.15 14.32 -1.62
CA GLN A 56 4.11 14.68 -0.67
C GLN A 56 2.77 14.07 -1.10
N ASP A 57 2.03 13.52 -0.15
CA ASP A 57 0.77 12.87 -0.48
C ASP A 57 -0.22 13.94 -0.96
N LYS A 58 -1.01 13.57 -1.97
CA LYS A 58 -2.17 14.39 -2.34
C LYS A 58 -3.27 14.29 -1.28
N ASP A 59 -3.41 13.09 -0.72
CA ASP A 59 -4.30 12.75 0.38
C ASP A 59 -3.45 12.15 1.50
N HIS A 60 -3.51 12.70 2.71
CA HIS A 60 -2.74 12.22 3.86
C HIS A 60 -3.69 11.59 4.90
N PRO A 61 -3.53 10.29 5.23
CA PRO A 61 -2.61 9.28 4.68
C PRO A 61 -2.93 8.88 3.24
N CYS A 62 -1.95 8.49 2.43
CA CYS A 62 -2.22 7.95 1.09
C CYS A 62 -2.47 6.44 1.14
N ILE A 63 -3.69 5.99 0.82
CA ILE A 63 -4.06 4.57 0.88
C ILE A 63 -3.15 3.65 0.05
N SER A 64 -2.71 4.11 -1.12
CA SER A 64 -1.83 3.30 -1.98
C SER A 64 -0.46 3.10 -1.34
N CYS A 65 0.15 4.14 -0.77
CA CYS A 65 1.43 4.06 -0.06
C CYS A 65 1.28 3.25 1.24
N PHE A 66 0.20 3.46 2.01
CA PHE A 66 -0.09 2.69 3.22
C PHE A 66 -0.10 1.17 2.99
N LEU A 67 -0.86 0.70 1.99
CA LEU A 67 -0.91 -0.72 1.66
C LEU A 67 0.40 -1.24 1.08
N HIS A 68 1.13 -0.42 0.32
CA HIS A 68 2.43 -0.80 -0.22
C HIS A 68 3.45 -1.04 0.90
N ASP A 69 3.56 -0.11 1.83
CA ASP A 69 4.44 -0.22 3.01
C ASP A 69 4.08 -1.46 3.83
N TYR A 70 2.79 -1.65 4.13
CA TYR A 70 2.29 -2.85 4.80
C TYR A 70 2.78 -4.13 4.11
N HIS A 71 2.57 -4.25 2.80
CA HIS A 71 2.98 -5.44 2.05
C HIS A 71 4.49 -5.67 2.16
N TRP A 72 5.31 -4.63 2.13
CA TRP A 72 6.77 -4.80 2.15
C TRP A 72 7.33 -5.08 3.54
N ILE A 73 6.86 -4.36 4.56
CA ILE A 73 7.32 -4.52 5.95
C ILE A 73 6.93 -5.90 6.48
N SER A 74 5.68 -6.32 6.22
CA SER A 74 5.17 -7.62 6.63
C SER A 74 5.64 -8.80 5.77
N GLY A 75 6.54 -8.54 4.81
CA GLY A 75 7.19 -9.59 4.02
C GLY A 75 6.36 -10.20 2.90
N ARG A 76 5.33 -9.49 2.43
CA ARG A 76 4.41 -9.81 1.32
C ARG A 76 4.66 -8.95 0.06
N GLY A 77 5.85 -8.36 -0.04
CA GLY A 77 6.20 -7.38 -1.07
C GLY A 77 6.38 -7.95 -2.49
N GLY A 78 7.14 -7.24 -3.33
CA GLY A 78 7.47 -7.68 -4.68
C GLY A 78 6.45 -7.29 -5.77
N TRP A 79 6.58 -7.91 -6.95
CA TRP A 79 5.90 -7.46 -8.18
C TRP A 79 4.37 -7.41 -8.06
N LYS A 80 3.76 -8.36 -7.34
CA LYS A 80 2.31 -8.38 -7.14
C LYS A 80 1.86 -7.22 -6.24
N SER A 81 2.57 -6.92 -5.16
CA SER A 81 2.33 -5.72 -4.34
C SER A 81 2.46 -4.44 -5.18
N ASN A 82 3.51 -4.34 -6.00
CA ASN A 82 3.72 -3.21 -6.92
C ASN A 82 2.58 -3.04 -7.92
N LYS A 83 2.04 -4.15 -8.43
CA LYS A 83 0.85 -4.12 -9.30
C LYS A 83 -0.36 -3.58 -8.55
N ILE A 84 -0.62 -4.07 -7.33
CA ILE A 84 -1.71 -3.56 -6.48
C ILE A 84 -1.56 -2.05 -6.27
N PHE A 85 -0.38 -1.60 -5.84
CA PHE A 85 -0.05 -0.18 -5.65
C PHE A 85 -0.38 0.67 -6.89
N TYR A 86 0.10 0.25 -8.06
CA TYR A 86 -0.16 0.96 -9.32
C TYR A 86 -1.66 1.06 -9.63
N HIS A 87 -2.41 -0.02 -9.46
CA HIS A 87 -3.85 -0.02 -9.74
C HIS A 87 -4.65 0.83 -8.75
N ILE A 88 -4.28 0.84 -7.46
CA ILE A 88 -4.92 1.70 -6.46
C ILE A 88 -4.63 3.17 -6.74
N MET A 89 -3.41 3.53 -7.18
CA MET A 89 -3.12 4.90 -7.63
C MET A 89 -4.05 5.33 -8.78
N LEU A 90 -4.24 4.47 -9.79
CA LEU A 90 -5.16 4.79 -10.88
C LEU A 90 -6.61 4.94 -10.39
N ALA A 91 -7.04 4.08 -9.47
CA ALA A 91 -8.38 4.13 -8.89
C ALA A 91 -8.62 5.38 -8.02
N THR A 92 -7.56 5.96 -7.47
CA THR A 92 -7.58 7.20 -6.67
C THR A 92 -7.33 8.45 -7.51
N GLY A 93 -7.48 8.36 -8.84
CA GLY A 93 -7.46 9.51 -9.74
C GLY A 93 -6.09 9.98 -10.21
N PHE A 94 -5.02 9.22 -9.95
CA PHE A 94 -3.70 9.53 -10.52
C PHE A 94 -3.68 9.31 -12.04
N LYS A 95 -3.01 10.20 -12.76
CA LYS A 95 -2.72 10.01 -14.19
C LYS A 95 -1.81 8.80 -14.37
N LYS A 96 -1.98 8.03 -15.46
CA LYS A 96 -1.15 6.85 -15.78
C LYS A 96 0.36 7.16 -15.76
N SER A 97 0.76 8.30 -16.31
CA SER A 97 2.16 8.75 -16.32
C SER A 97 2.69 9.00 -14.91
N GLU A 98 1.90 9.66 -14.06
CA GLU A 98 2.26 9.92 -12.68
C GLU A 98 2.37 8.64 -11.85
N ALA A 99 1.36 7.76 -11.95
CA ALA A 99 1.37 6.45 -11.30
C ALA A 99 2.59 5.61 -11.72
N LYS A 100 2.97 5.66 -13.01
CA LYS A 100 4.17 4.97 -13.51
C LYS A 100 5.46 5.55 -12.92
N ARG A 101 5.61 6.88 -12.87
CA ARG A 101 6.77 7.53 -12.25
C ARG A 101 6.87 7.18 -10.77
N ARG A 102 5.76 7.24 -10.03
CA ARG A 102 5.71 6.86 -8.61
C ARG A 102 6.10 5.40 -8.42
N LEU A 103 5.57 4.50 -9.25
CA LEU A 103 5.93 3.07 -9.24
C LEU A 103 7.45 2.85 -9.47
N ILE A 104 8.04 3.55 -10.43
CA ILE A 104 9.50 3.48 -10.68
C ILE A 104 10.25 4.00 -9.45
N GLY A 105 9.83 5.14 -8.92
CA GLY A 105 10.42 5.75 -7.73
C GLY A 105 10.43 4.79 -6.55
N VAL A 106 9.26 4.25 -6.16
CA VAL A 106 9.19 3.33 -5.01
C VAL A 106 10.02 2.07 -5.25
N ASN A 107 10.08 1.56 -6.49
CA ASN A 107 10.95 0.42 -6.81
C ASN A 107 12.43 0.72 -6.61
N LEU A 108 12.89 1.90 -7.06
CA LEU A 108 14.27 2.33 -6.88
C LEU A 108 14.57 2.56 -5.39
N ALA A 109 13.71 3.31 -4.68
CA ALA A 109 13.84 3.54 -3.25
C ALA A 109 13.92 2.22 -2.48
N TRP A 110 13.07 1.24 -2.83
CA TRP A 110 13.11 -0.08 -2.21
C TRP A 110 14.40 -0.83 -2.55
N TYR A 111 14.85 -0.79 -3.80
CA TYR A 111 16.08 -1.45 -4.23
C TYR A 111 17.34 -0.88 -3.54
N PHE A 112 17.37 0.43 -3.28
CA PHE A 112 18.54 1.08 -2.69
C PHE A 112 18.51 1.13 -1.15
N TYR A 113 17.34 1.35 -0.54
CA TYR A 113 17.22 1.54 0.92
C TYR A 113 16.77 0.26 1.65
N TYR A 114 15.73 -0.39 1.14
CA TYR A 114 15.08 -1.51 1.85
C TYR A 114 15.63 -2.90 1.46
N LYS A 115 16.32 -3.03 0.32
CA LYS A 115 17.03 -4.25 -0.09
C LYS A 115 17.92 -4.77 1.05
N TYR A 116 18.73 -3.93 1.69
CA TYR A 116 19.64 -4.40 2.74
C TYR A 116 18.96 -4.70 4.09
N LYS A 117 17.84 -4.04 4.41
CA LYS A 117 17.12 -4.21 5.69
C LYS A 117 16.02 -5.30 5.64
N HIS A 118 15.46 -5.60 4.47
CA HIS A 118 14.31 -6.49 4.29
C HIS A 118 14.51 -7.59 3.23
N LEU A 119 15.69 -7.75 2.62
CA LEU A 119 15.99 -8.88 1.70
C LEU A 119 15.70 -10.24 2.34
N ILE A 120 15.95 -10.39 3.64
CA ILE A 120 15.71 -11.62 4.40
C ILE A 120 14.20 -11.89 4.59
N LYS A 121 13.34 -10.87 4.46
CA LYS A 121 11.89 -10.95 4.73
C LYS A 121 11.01 -10.80 3.48
N ARG A 122 11.55 -10.66 2.26
CA ARG A 122 10.69 -10.48 1.08
C ARG A 122 10.03 -11.79 0.63
N ASN A 123 8.71 -11.79 0.48
CA ASN A 123 7.90 -12.95 0.10
C ASN A 123 8.01 -14.15 1.05
N VAL A 124 8.40 -13.91 2.30
CA VAL A 124 8.47 -14.97 3.31
C VAL A 124 7.10 -15.32 3.87
N ASN A 125 6.14 -14.39 3.74
CA ASN A 125 4.76 -14.59 4.19
C ASN A 125 3.81 -14.73 3.00
N PRO A 126 2.78 -15.60 3.10
CA PRO A 126 1.75 -15.70 2.08
C PRO A 126 0.96 -14.39 1.98
N PHE A 127 0.45 -14.11 0.78
CA PHE A 127 -0.47 -13.00 0.59
C PHE A 127 -1.74 -13.18 1.43
N THR A 128 -2.29 -12.06 1.86
CA THR A 128 -3.59 -12.02 2.52
C THR A 128 -4.70 -12.36 1.53
N GLU A 129 -5.91 -12.63 2.04
CA GLU A 129 -7.06 -12.92 1.19
C GLU A 129 -7.46 -11.71 0.35
N GLY A 130 -7.42 -10.50 0.92
CA GLY A 130 -7.65 -9.24 0.20
C GLY A 130 -6.70 -9.10 -1.00
N MET A 131 -5.41 -9.33 -0.81
CA MET A 131 -4.43 -9.31 -1.92
C MET A 131 -4.76 -10.36 -3.00
N LYS A 132 -5.08 -11.60 -2.61
CA LYS A 132 -5.41 -12.69 -3.55
C LYS A 132 -6.65 -12.36 -4.36
N TYR A 133 -7.72 -11.91 -3.72
CA TYR A 133 -8.97 -11.54 -4.38
C TYR A 133 -8.76 -10.36 -5.33
N TYR A 134 -8.01 -9.34 -4.91
CA TYR A 134 -7.78 -8.16 -5.74
C TYR A 134 -6.98 -8.54 -6.99
N LEU A 135 -5.93 -9.35 -6.84
CA LEU A 135 -5.13 -9.83 -7.97
C LEU A 135 -5.95 -10.70 -8.93
N LYS A 136 -6.90 -11.51 -8.43
CA LYS A 136 -7.83 -12.29 -9.26
C LYS A 136 -8.76 -11.35 -10.04
N HIS A 137 -9.33 -10.35 -9.39
CA HIS A 137 -10.16 -9.32 -10.03
C HIS A 137 -9.40 -8.56 -11.14
N LEU A 138 -8.13 -8.21 -10.90
CA LEU A 138 -7.25 -7.59 -11.90
C LEU A 138 -6.88 -8.50 -13.09
N LYS A 139 -7.06 -9.82 -12.99
CA LYS A 139 -6.87 -10.74 -14.12
C LYS A 139 -8.14 -10.82 -14.96
N GLY A 140 -9.32 -10.88 -14.32
CA GLY A 140 -10.60 -10.92 -15.03
C GLY A 140 -10.85 -9.68 -15.88
N THR A 141 -10.44 -8.50 -15.40
CA THR A 141 -10.58 -7.21 -16.10
C THR A 141 -9.62 -7.02 -17.30
N LYS A 142 -8.62 -7.89 -17.50
CA LYS A 142 -7.77 -7.88 -18.71
C LYS A 142 -8.32 -8.74 -19.85
N ASN A 143 -9.32 -9.56 -19.57
CA ASN A 143 -9.94 -10.50 -20.51
C ASN A 143 -11.35 -10.06 -20.93
N ALA A 144 -11.73 -8.81 -20.64
CA ALA A 144 -12.96 -8.15 -21.06
C ALA A 144 -12.58 -6.87 -21.80
#